data_AF-A0A134C1K3-F1
#
_entry.id   AF-A0A134C1K3-F1
#
_cell.length_a   1.000
_cell.length_b   1.000
_cell.length_c   1.000
_cell.angle_alpha   90.00
_cell.angle_beta   90.00
_cell.angle_gamma   90.00
#
_symmetry.space_group_name_H-M   'P 1'
#
loop_
_entity.id
_entity.type
_entity.pdbx_description
1 polymer ?
#
loop_
_entity_poly.entity_id
_entity_poly.type
_entity_poly.pdbx_seq_one_letter_code
_entity_poly.pdbx_strand_id
1 'polypeptide(L)' 'MNGKKKNVDPRDYYRNLRKRDKSKFLQYLTNTYGMNINTIRAKLADRPHAHLTILEEITLVQVIISNSWKQ' A
#
# COMPACT_ATOMS: atom_id res chain seq x y z
N MET A 1 20.86 14.63 -12.01
CA MET A 1 20.34 13.37 -12.58
C MET A 1 18.87 13.23 -12.19
N ASN A 2 17.99 13.03 -13.17
CA ASN A 2 16.52 13.04 -13.07
C ASN A 2 15.96 12.03 -12.04
N GLY A 3 15.69 12.48 -10.82
CA GLY A 3 14.87 11.74 -9.86
C GLY A 3 13.39 11.92 -10.18
N LYS A 4 12.89 11.27 -11.24
CA LYS A 4 11.44 11.08 -11.40
C LYS A 4 10.99 10.30 -10.16
N LYS A 5 10.50 11.00 -9.13
CA LYS A 5 9.65 10.39 -8.10
C LYS A 5 8.54 9.72 -8.91
N LYS A 6 8.65 8.40 -9.10
CA LYS A 6 7.55 7.62 -9.69
C LYS A 6 6.37 7.95 -8.78
N ASN A 7 5.39 8.64 -9.33
CA ASN A 7 4.15 8.92 -8.63
C ASN A 7 3.45 7.55 -8.53
N VAL A 8 3.79 6.80 -7.48
CA VAL A 8 3.25 5.47 -7.25
C VAL A 8 1.90 5.69 -6.59
N ASP A 9 0.83 5.36 -7.29
CA ASP A 9 -0.48 5.24 -6.68
C ASP A 9 -0.56 3.90 -5.92
N PRO A 10 -0.75 3.92 -4.58
CA PRO A 10 -0.86 2.69 -3.79
C PRO A 10 -1.99 1.76 -4.22
N ARG A 11 -3.12 2.30 -4.70
CA ARG A 11 -4.28 1.55 -5.15
C ARG A 11 -3.97 0.79 -6.43
N ASP A 12 -3.36 1.46 -7.41
CA ASP A 12 -2.94 0.81 -8.65
C ASP A 12 -1.83 -0.21 -8.41
N TYR A 13 -0.86 0.11 -7.55
CA TYR A 13 0.16 -0.86 -7.15
C TYR A 13 -0.48 -2.12 -6.57
N TYR A 14 -1.35 -1.94 -5.56
CA TYR A 14 -2.03 -3.04 -4.91
C TYR A 14 -2.91 -3.83 -5.88
N ARG A 15 -3.66 -3.17 -6.78
CA ARG A 15 -4.52 -3.80 -7.79
C ARG A 15 -3.72 -4.77 -8.67
N ASN A 16 -2.51 -4.37 -9.06
CA ASN A 16 -1.60 -5.14 -9.92
C ASN A 16 -0.84 -6.28 -9.20
N LEU A 17 -0.92 -6.38 -7.87
CA LEU A 17 -0.33 -7.50 -7.14
C LEU A 17 -1.10 -8.80 -7.36
N ARG A 18 -0.36 -9.92 -7.40
CA ARG A 18 -0.94 -11.27 -7.35
C ARG A 18 -1.63 -11.50 -6.01
N LYS A 19 -2.62 -12.42 -5.96
CA LYS A 19 -3.38 -12.72 -4.73
C LYS A 19 -2.48 -13.03 -3.53
N ARG A 20 -1.41 -13.81 -3.72
CA ARG A 20 -0.44 -14.15 -2.67
C ARG A 20 0.31 -12.92 -2.18
N ASP A 21 0.72 -12.06 -3.10
CA ASP A 21 1.47 -10.83 -2.81
C ASP A 21 0.61 -9.78 -2.12
N LYS A 22 -0.67 -9.68 -2.49
CA LYS A 22 -1.65 -8.85 -1.78
C LYS A 22 -1.73 -9.25 -0.30
N SER A 23 -1.83 -10.55 -0.01
CA SER A 23 -1.88 -11.04 1.37
C SER A 23 -0.62 -10.70 2.15
N LYS A 24 0.56 -10.90 1.55
CA LYS A 24 1.85 -10.57 2.18
C LYS A 24 1.98 -9.06 2.44
N PHE A 25 1.66 -8.25 1.46
CA PHE A 25 1.69 -6.79 1.55
C PHE A 25 0.81 -6.29 2.69
N LEU A 26 -0.44 -6.77 2.75
CA LEU A 26 -1.37 -6.40 3.82
C LEU A 26 -0.89 -6.85 5.20
N GLN A 27 -0.35 -8.07 5.33
CA GLN A 27 0.21 -8.56 6.59
C GLN A 27 1.39 -7.72 7.06
N TYR A 28 2.28 -7.33 6.15
CA TYR A 28 3.40 -6.44 6.45
C TYR A 28 2.91 -5.09 6.99
N LEU A 29 1.92 -4.46 6.33
CA LEU A 29 1.34 -3.19 6.80
C LEU A 29 0.71 -3.32 8.20
N THR A 30 0.04 -4.43 8.47
CA THR A 30 -0.53 -4.70 9.79
C THR A 30 0.54 -4.90 10.86
N ASN A 31 1.55 -5.72 10.59
CA ASN A 31 2.58 -6.06 11.57
C ASN A 31 3.54 -4.89 11.85
N THR A 32 3.92 -4.15 10.83
CA THR A 32 4.94 -3.09 10.94
C THR A 32 4.34 -1.74 11.31
N TYR A 33 3.13 -1.42 10.83
CA TYR A 33 2.52 -0.10 11.00
C TYR A 33 1.21 -0.13 11.79
N GLY A 34 0.79 -1.30 12.28
CA GLY A 34 -0.47 -1.44 13.03
C GLY A 34 -1.71 -1.17 12.20
N MET A 35 -1.60 -1.15 10.87
CA MET A 35 -2.74 -0.83 9.99
C MET A 35 -3.74 -1.98 10.00
N ASN A 36 -5.01 -1.67 10.27
CA ASN A 36 -6.07 -2.68 10.26
C ASN A 36 -6.23 -3.28 8.85
N ILE A 37 -6.08 -4.61 8.75
CA ILE A 37 -6.03 -5.33 7.48
C ILE A 37 -7.29 -5.13 6.62
N ASN A 38 -8.47 -5.13 7.22
CA ASN A 38 -9.75 -4.99 6.52
C ASN A 38 -9.93 -3.56 6.02
N THR A 39 -9.55 -2.59 6.85
CA THR A 39 -9.62 -1.16 6.55
C THR A 39 -8.69 -0.82 5.40
N ILE A 40 -7.41 -1.18 5.49
CA ILE A 40 -6.43 -0.84 4.45
C ILE A 40 -6.73 -1.59 3.15
N ARG A 41 -7.19 -2.84 3.22
CA ARG A 41 -7.68 -3.59 2.06
C ARG A 41 -8.85 -2.89 1.39
N ALA A 42 -9.83 -2.40 2.14
CA ALA A 42 -10.99 -1.70 1.58
C ALA A 42 -10.56 -0.38 0.89
N LYS A 43 -9.65 0.37 1.51
CA LYS A 43 -9.11 1.63 0.96
C LYS A 43 -8.28 1.41 -0.32
N LEU A 44 -7.48 0.33 -0.36
CA LEU A 44 -6.67 -0.04 -1.52
C LEU A 44 -7.47 -0.70 -2.64
N ALA A 45 -8.60 -1.34 -2.32
CA ALA A 45 -9.54 -1.89 -3.30
C ALA A 45 -10.48 -0.83 -3.89
N ASP A 46 -10.31 0.45 -3.53
CA ASP A 46 -11.11 1.58 -4.00
C ASP A 46 -12.62 1.40 -3.74
N ARG A 47 -12.96 0.91 -2.54
CA ARG A 47 -14.37 0.84 -2.14
C ARG A 47 -14.95 2.24 -1.95
N PRO A 48 -16.23 2.45 -2.29
CA PRO A 48 -16.91 3.71 -2.00
C PRO A 48 -16.74 4.09 -0.52
N HIS A 49 -16.41 5.36 -0.25
CA HIS A 49 -16.16 5.92 1.09
C HIS A 49 -14.90 5.42 1.82
N ALA A 50 -14.08 4.56 1.21
CA ALA A 50 -12.82 4.10 1.78
C ALA A 50 -11.64 4.88 1.19
N HIS A 51 -11.33 6.02 1.79
CA HIS A 51 -10.20 6.87 1.38
C HIS A 51 -8.96 6.62 2.23
N LEU A 52 -7.79 6.66 1.61
CA LEU A 52 -6.52 6.73 2.33
C LEU A 52 -6.41 8.09 3.02
N THR A 53 -5.99 8.08 4.28
CA THR A 53 -5.52 9.29 4.94
C THR A 53 -4.16 9.69 4.38
N ILE A 54 -3.78 10.95 4.52
CA ILE A 54 -2.47 11.46 4.08
C ILE A 54 -1.33 10.61 4.67
N LEU A 55 -1.43 10.23 5.94
CA LEU A 55 -0.41 9.44 6.62
C LEU A 55 -0.30 8.02 6.03
N GLU A 56 -1.44 7.35 5.82
CA GLU A 56 -1.48 6.04 5.18
C GLU A 56 -0.91 6.10 3.77
N GLU A 57 -1.23 7.13 3.00
CA GLU A 57 -0.72 7.32 1.64
C GLU A 57 0.81 7.48 1.63
N ILE A 58 1.36 8.36 2.48
CA ILE A 58 2.81 8.54 2.62
C ILE A 58 3.49 7.21 3.01
N THR A 59 2.95 6.51 4.01
CA THR A 59 3.50 5.22 4.45
C THR A 59 3.46 4.19 3.33
N LEU A 60 2.35 4.04 2.62
CA LEU A 60 2.21 3.10 1.51
C LEU A 60 3.20 3.40 0.39
N VAL A 61 3.30 4.67 -0.02
CA VAL A 61 4.25 5.09 -1.05
C VAL A 61 5.69 4.77 -0.63
N GLN A 62 6.06 5.05 0.63
CA GLN A 62 7.39 4.72 1.15
C GLN A 62 7.64 3.20 1.14
N VAL A 63 6.68 2.40 1.60
CA VAL A 63 6.79 0.93 1.63
C VAL A 63 6.94 0.36 0.21
N ILE A 64 6.19 0.91 -0.75
CA ILE A 64 6.26 0.46 -2.15
C ILE A 64 7.58 0.85 -2.80
N ILE A 65 8.03 2.10 -2.64
CA ILE A 65 9.28 2.58 -3.23
C ILE A 65 10.49 1.85 -2.62
N SER A 66 10.49 1.65 -1.30
CA SER A 66 11.56 0.90 -0.61
C SER A 66 11.50 -0.61 -0.85
N ASN A 67 10.37 -1.13 -1.35
CA ASN A 67 10.10 -2.55 -1.53
C ASN A 67 10.32 -3.37 -0.22
N SER A 68 10.14 -2.72 0.94
CA SER A 68 10.44 -3.26 2.28
C SER A 68 9.56 -4.45 2.68
N TRP A 69 8.36 -4.55 2.12
CA TRP A 69 7.43 -5.65 2.37
C TRP A 69 7.79 -6.98 1.69
N LYS A 70 8.74 -6.96 0.74
CA LYS A 70 9.18 -8.16 0.00
C LYS A 70 10.37 -8.89 0.63
N GLN A 71 10.80 -8.48 1.82
CA GLN A 71 11.85 -9.15 2.58
C GLN A 71 11.41 -10.55 3.04
#